data_AF-A0AAV2A9S6-F1
#
_entry.id   AF-A0AAV2A9S6-F1
#
_cell.length_a   1.000
_cell.length_b   1.000
_cell.length_c   1.000
_cell.angle_alpha   90.00
_cell.angle_beta   90.00
_cell.angle_gamma   90.00
#
_symmetry.space_group_name_H-M   'P 1'
#
loop_
_entity.id
_entity.type
_entity.pdbx_description
1 polymer ?
#
loop_
_entity_poly.entity_id
_entity_poly.type
_entity_poly.pdbx_seq_one_letter_code
_entity_poly.pdbx_strand_id
1 'polypeptide(L)'
;METSTTPKILQSRRPRSLRPSPSSSFKSPLIKTEEKKVSVQFENASVEDMKKATLKLWQENEDLKKAISELEQQGYEESQLKWYIDKLHEYNEIKDIAQMVMGRIAVIELKTVREVHEDFEMKDDD
;
A
#
# COMPACT_ATOMS: atom_id res chain seq x y z
N MET A 1 22.99 -34.27 41.75
CA MET A 1 23.02 -35.04 40.48
C MET A 1 22.44 -34.13 39.42
N GLU A 2 23.28 -33.39 38.72
CA GLU A 2 22.87 -32.57 37.59
C GLU A 2 23.20 -33.33 36.30
N THR A 3 22.18 -33.67 35.52
CA THR A 3 22.37 -34.15 34.15
C THR A 3 21.59 -33.25 33.21
N SER A 4 22.28 -32.20 32.77
CA SER A 4 22.06 -31.50 31.50
C SER A 4 21.71 -32.52 30.42
N THR A 5 20.49 -32.46 29.90
CA THR A 5 20.09 -33.23 28.71
C THR A 5 19.37 -32.30 27.75
N THR A 6 20.14 -31.58 26.95
CA THR A 6 19.64 -30.93 25.74
C THR A 6 19.32 -31.99 24.68
N PRO A 7 18.16 -31.94 24.01
CA PRO A 7 17.80 -32.91 22.99
C PRO A 7 18.65 -32.71 21.73
N LYS A 8 19.21 -33.81 21.21
CA LYS A 8 19.96 -33.84 19.95
C LYS A 8 18.99 -33.59 18.78
N ILE A 9 19.07 -32.41 18.17
CA ILE A 9 18.41 -32.11 16.90
C ILE A 9 19.06 -32.98 15.82
N LEU A 10 18.28 -33.94 15.28
CA LEU A 10 18.64 -34.67 14.06
C LEU A 10 18.72 -33.68 12.90
N GLN A 11 19.93 -33.28 12.54
CA GLN A 11 20.17 -32.49 11.34
C GLN A 11 19.80 -33.34 10.11
N SER A 12 18.63 -33.08 9.55
CA SER A 12 18.21 -33.58 8.24
C SER A 12 19.26 -33.20 7.20
N ARG A 13 20.06 -34.17 6.75
CA ARG A 13 20.96 -34.01 5.61
C ARG A 13 20.12 -33.88 4.35
N ARG A 14 19.71 -32.65 4.02
CA ARG A 14 19.17 -32.34 2.69
C ARG A 14 20.29 -32.59 1.66
N PRO A 15 20.00 -33.25 0.53
CA PRO A 15 21.00 -33.44 -0.51
C PRO A 15 21.47 -32.07 -1.00
N ARG A 16 22.79 -31.93 -1.13
CA ARG A 16 23.45 -30.72 -1.65
C ARG A 16 22.94 -30.48 -3.07
N SER A 17 21.97 -29.58 -3.23
CA SER A 17 21.61 -29.10 -4.55
C SER A 17 22.83 -28.37 -5.12
N LEU A 18 23.16 -28.71 -6.36
CA LEU A 18 24.20 -28.06 -7.15
C LEU A 18 23.88 -26.55 -7.17
N ARG A 19 24.68 -25.75 -6.45
CA ARG A 19 24.54 -24.29 -6.50
C ARG A 19 25.00 -23.80 -7.88
N PRO A 20 24.21 -22.96 -8.58
CA PRO A 20 24.63 -22.40 -9.86
C PRO A 20 25.82 -21.43 -9.68
N SER A 21 26.66 -21.33 -10.71
CA SER A 21 27.76 -20.35 -10.83
C SER A 21 27.26 -18.91 -10.62
N PRO A 22 28.05 -18.00 -10.02
CA PRO A 22 27.68 -16.59 -9.83
C PRO A 22 27.56 -15.80 -11.15
N SER A 23 27.90 -16.40 -12.29
CA SER A 23 27.65 -15.85 -13.63
C SER A 23 26.34 -16.33 -14.27
N SER A 24 25.51 -17.09 -13.54
CA SER A 24 24.22 -17.51 -14.09
C SER A 24 23.26 -16.32 -14.06
N SER A 25 22.89 -15.83 -15.24
CA SER A 25 21.84 -14.82 -15.40
C SER A 25 20.59 -15.22 -14.60
N PHE A 26 20.02 -14.25 -13.89
CA PHE A 26 18.85 -14.40 -13.05
C PHE A 26 17.73 -15.10 -13.84
N LYS A 27 17.43 -16.36 -13.50
CA LYS A 27 16.34 -17.11 -14.13
C LYS A 27 15.04 -16.70 -13.46
N SER A 28 14.49 -15.56 -13.88
CA SER A 28 13.11 -15.20 -13.57
C SER A 28 12.19 -16.35 -13.96
N PRO A 29 11.08 -16.60 -13.23
CA PRO A 29 10.04 -17.50 -13.69
C PRO A 29 9.73 -17.12 -15.13
N LEU A 30 9.98 -18.05 -16.05
CA LEU A 30 9.65 -17.88 -17.45
C LEU A 30 8.13 -17.89 -17.50
N ILE A 31 7.51 -16.74 -17.24
CA ILE A 31 6.20 -16.45 -17.79
C ILE A 31 6.43 -16.71 -19.26
N LYS A 32 5.75 -17.71 -19.81
CA LYS A 32 5.59 -17.79 -21.25
C LYS A 32 4.86 -16.52 -21.63
N THR A 33 5.60 -15.43 -21.77
CA THR A 33 5.28 -14.40 -22.73
C THR A 33 5.31 -15.18 -24.03
N GLU A 34 4.15 -15.73 -24.39
CA GLU A 34 3.68 -15.54 -25.74
C GLU A 34 3.95 -14.06 -26.00
N GLU A 35 5.10 -13.77 -26.58
CA GLU A 35 5.27 -12.57 -27.36
C GLU A 35 4.12 -12.70 -28.35
N LYS A 36 2.96 -12.13 -27.99
CA LYS A 36 2.10 -11.50 -28.97
C LYS A 36 3.08 -10.59 -29.67
N LYS A 37 3.65 -11.09 -30.76
CA LYS A 37 4.06 -10.26 -31.86
C LYS A 37 2.84 -9.38 -32.04
N VAL A 38 2.91 -8.17 -31.52
CA VAL A 38 2.10 -7.10 -32.04
C VAL A 38 2.74 -6.85 -33.39
N SER A 39 2.48 -7.78 -34.32
CA SER A 39 2.33 -7.41 -35.71
C SER A 39 1.26 -6.35 -35.62
N VAL A 40 1.70 -5.09 -35.58
CA VAL A 40 0.85 -3.97 -35.92
C VAL A 40 0.57 -4.21 -37.39
N GLN A 41 -0.39 -5.09 -37.65
CA GLN A 41 -1.03 -5.13 -38.92
C GLN A 41 -1.80 -3.81 -38.94
N PHE A 42 -1.23 -2.79 -39.57
CA PHE A 42 -2.04 -1.79 -40.23
C PHE A 42 -2.73 -2.51 -41.40
N GLU A 43 -3.63 -3.45 -41.09
CA GLU A 43 -4.63 -3.87 -42.04
C GLU A 43 -5.46 -2.62 -42.29
N ASN A 44 -5.64 -2.31 -43.58
CA ASN A 44 -6.32 -1.15 -44.11
C ASN A 44 -7.64 -0.85 -43.38
N ALA A 45 -7.57 -0.15 -42.25
CA ALA A 45 -8.75 0.37 -41.58
C ALA A 45 -9.34 1.40 -42.54
N SER A 46 -10.57 1.17 -42.99
CA SER A 46 -11.25 2.15 -43.84
C SER A 46 -11.21 3.50 -43.13
N VAL A 47 -10.94 4.57 -43.87
CA VAL A 47 -10.95 5.95 -43.34
C VAL A 47 -12.26 6.22 -42.60
N GLU A 48 -13.35 5.56 -42.98
CA GLU A 48 -14.65 5.60 -42.32
C GLU A 48 -14.67 4.93 -40.95
N ASP A 49 -13.98 3.81 -40.77
CA ASP A 49 -13.86 3.13 -39.48
C ASP A 49 -13.00 3.95 -38.52
N MET A 50 -11.95 4.60 -39.05
CA MET A 50 -11.14 5.54 -38.30
C MET A 50 -11.97 6.76 -37.85
N LYS A 51 -12.79 7.33 -38.76
CA LYS A 51 -13.72 8.43 -38.42
C LYS A 51 -14.72 8.02 -37.35
N LYS A 52 -15.33 6.84 -37.47
CA LYS A 52 -16.26 6.29 -36.46
C LYS A 52 -15.57 6.12 -35.10
N ALA A 53 -14.35 5.57 -35.08
CA ALA A 53 -13.57 5.41 -33.86
C ALA A 53 -13.25 6.77 -33.21
N THR A 54 -12.82 7.76 -34.01
CA THR A 54 -12.57 9.11 -33.48
C THR A 54 -13.82 9.79 -32.93
N LEU A 55 -14.97 9.61 -33.59
CA LEU A 55 -16.24 10.15 -33.11
C LEU A 55 -16.67 9.51 -31.79
N LYS A 56 -16.52 8.18 -31.68
CA LYS A 56 -16.80 7.44 -30.45
C LYS A 56 -15.92 7.90 -29.29
N LEU A 57 -14.61 8.02 -29.53
CA LEU A 57 -13.66 8.52 -28.52
C LEU A 57 -13.98 9.94 -28.09
N TRP A 58 -14.40 10.80 -29.03
CA TRP A 58 -14.81 12.16 -28.72
C TRP A 58 -16.06 12.20 -27.83
N GLN A 59 -17.07 11.38 -28.13
CA GLN A 59 -18.27 11.25 -27.31
C GLN A 59 -17.93 10.74 -25.89
N GLU A 60 -17.14 9.67 -25.80
CA GLU A 60 -16.71 9.12 -24.51
C GLU A 60 -15.89 10.13 -23.70
N ASN A 61 -15.04 10.93 -24.35
CA ASN A 61 -14.29 11.99 -23.69
C ASN A 61 -15.21 13.09 -23.14
N GLU A 62 -16.26 13.45 -23.89
CA GLU A 62 -17.22 14.47 -23.47
C GLU A 62 -18.09 13.99 -22.29
N ASP A 63 -18.52 12.73 -22.32
CA ASP A 63 -19.26 12.12 -21.22
C ASP A 63 -18.39 12.01 -19.95
N LEU A 64 -17.10 11.65 -20.10
CA LEU A 64 -16.15 11.65 -18.99
C LEU A 64 -15.91 13.04 -18.41
N LYS A 65 -15.81 14.08 -19.24
CA LYS A 65 -15.68 15.48 -18.77
C LYS A 65 -16.89 15.93 -17.96
N LYS A 66 -18.11 15.57 -18.40
CA LYS A 66 -19.33 15.87 -17.65
C LYS A 66 -19.33 15.16 -16.30
N ALA A 67 -19.01 13.87 -16.27
CA ALA A 67 -18.92 13.11 -15.03
C ALA A 67 -17.88 13.70 -14.05
N ILE A 68 -16.71 14.13 -14.56
CA ILE A 68 -15.71 14.82 -13.74
C ILE A 68 -16.28 16.12 -13.17
N SER A 69 -16.92 16.95 -14.00
CA SER A 69 -17.50 18.21 -13.53
C SER A 69 -18.63 18.02 -12.51
N GLU A 70 -19.45 16.99 -12.66
CA GLU A 70 -20.48 16.63 -11.68
C GLU A 70 -19.87 16.21 -10.33
N LEU A 71 -18.78 15.44 -10.34
CA LEU A 71 -18.05 15.05 -9.13
C LEU A 71 -17.40 16.27 -8.45
N GLU A 72 -16.80 17.16 -9.23
CA GLU A 72 -16.22 18.41 -8.72
C GLU A 72 -17.31 19.33 -8.11
N GLN A 73 -18.49 19.42 -8.72
CA GLN A 73 -19.63 20.18 -8.16
C GLN A 73 -20.17 19.57 -6.86
N GLN A 74 -20.08 18.25 -6.70
CA GLN A 74 -20.40 17.56 -5.45
C GLN A 74 -19.31 17.76 -4.38
N GLY A 75 -18.21 18.44 -4.72
CA GLY A 75 -17.12 18.76 -3.82
C GLY A 75 -16.06 17.68 -3.71
N TYR A 76 -16.10 16.64 -4.56
CA TYR A 76 -15.06 15.61 -4.57
C TYR A 76 -13.83 16.10 -5.32
N GLU A 77 -12.81 16.49 -4.58
CA GLU A 77 -11.52 16.90 -5.13
C GLU A 77 -10.42 15.96 -4.61
N GLU A 78 -9.57 15.46 -5.51
CA GLU A 78 -8.48 14.55 -5.15
C GLU A 78 -7.49 15.17 -4.15
N SER A 79 -7.30 16.49 -4.22
CA SER A 79 -6.42 17.23 -3.31
C SER A 79 -6.92 17.18 -1.86
N GLN A 80 -8.24 17.14 -1.64
CA GLN A 80 -8.83 17.06 -0.31
C GLN A 80 -8.50 15.72 0.35
N LEU A 81 -8.50 14.62 -0.41
CA LEU A 81 -8.15 13.30 0.14
C LEU A 81 -6.71 13.28 0.67
N LYS A 82 -5.77 13.86 -0.09
CA LYS A 82 -4.39 13.97 0.36
C LYS A 82 -4.27 14.83 1.61
N TRP A 83 -4.98 15.96 1.65
CA TRP A 83 -5.06 16.82 2.83
C TRP A 83 -5.60 16.09 4.06
N TYR A 84 -6.67 15.31 3.93
CA TYR A 84 -7.24 14.52 5.03
C TYR A 84 -6.27 13.44 5.53
N ILE A 85 -5.58 12.75 4.62
CA ILE A 85 -4.55 11.75 4.99
C ILE A 85 -3.43 12.41 5.78
N ASP A 86 -2.91 13.54 5.31
CA ASP A 86 -1.82 14.26 5.97
C ASP A 86 -2.26 14.76 7.36
N LYS A 87 -3.49 15.25 7.49
CA LYS A 87 -4.05 15.67 8.79
C LYS A 87 -4.23 14.52 9.78
N LEU A 88 -4.64 13.35 9.32
CA LEU A 88 -4.73 12.16 10.16
C LEU A 88 -3.36 11.70 10.65
N HIS A 89 -2.34 11.77 9.80
CA HIS A 89 -0.97 11.47 10.22
C HIS A 89 -0.47 12.46 11.26
N GLU A 90 -0.66 13.77 11.04
CA GLU A 90 -0.29 14.81 11.99
C GLU A 90 -1.00 14.63 13.35
N TYR A 91 -2.29 14.31 13.34
CA TYR A 91 -3.04 14.01 14.57
C TYR A 91 -2.46 12.80 15.31
N ASN A 92 -2.24 11.69 14.60
CA ASN A 92 -1.71 10.48 15.21
C ASN A 92 -0.31 10.70 15.79
N GLU A 93 0.56 11.44 15.09
CA GLU A 93 1.90 11.76 15.58
C GLU A 93 1.85 12.56 16.90
N ILE A 94 0.99 13.58 16.97
CA ILE A 94 0.81 14.37 18.19
C ILE A 94 0.22 13.51 19.31
N LYS A 95 -0.79 12.69 19.01
CA LYS A 95 -1.42 11.77 19.96
C LYS A 95 -0.42 10.78 20.54
N ASP A 96 0.43 10.19 19.70
CA ASP A 96 1.45 9.23 20.12
C ASP A 96 2.50 9.88 21.03
N ILE A 97 2.95 11.10 20.69
CA ILE A 97 3.87 11.87 21.53
C ILE A 97 3.23 12.19 22.88
N ALA A 98 1.98 12.66 22.88
CA ALA A 98 1.24 12.96 24.10
C ALA A 98 1.10 11.71 24.99
N GLN A 99 0.74 10.57 24.40
CA GLN A 99 0.62 9.30 25.12
C GLN A 99 1.96 8.84 25.71
N MET A 100 3.07 9.04 24.99
CA MET A 100 4.40 8.74 25.51
C MET A 100 4.75 9.62 26.71
N VAL A 101 4.43 10.92 26.67
CA VAL A 101 4.65 11.85 27.78
C VAL A 101 3.78 11.47 28.98
N MET A 102 2.50 11.18 28.78
CA MET A 102 1.60 10.73 29.84
C MET A 102 2.07 9.42 30.48
N GLY A 103 2.58 8.49 29.68
CA GLY A 103 3.20 7.26 30.20
C GLY A 103 4.39 7.55 31.13
N ARG A 104 5.16 8.61 30.87
CA ARG A 104 6.25 9.04 31.78
C ARG A 104 5.73 9.72 33.03
N ILE A 105 4.70 10.57 32.90
CA ILE A 105 4.05 11.23 34.04
C ILE A 105 3.48 10.18 35.00
N ALA A 106 2.77 9.18 34.49
CA ALA A 106 2.23 8.07 35.28
C ALA A 106 3.30 7.36 36.12
N VAL A 107 4.49 7.10 35.53
CA VAL A 107 5.62 6.48 36.25
C VAL A 107 6.16 7.38 37.36
N ILE A 108 6.25 8.70 37.13
CA ILE A 108 6.78 9.66 38.11
C ILE A 108 5.80 9.86 39.26
N GLU A 109 4.50 9.94 38.96
CA GLU A 109 3.45 10.16 39.94
C GLU A 109 3.00 8.87 40.65
N LEU A 110 3.56 7.72 40.25
CA LEU A 110 3.15 6.39 40.73
C LEU A 110 1.65 6.12 40.52
N LYS A 111 1.09 6.72 39.48
CA LYS A 111 -0.30 6.55 39.05
C LYS A 111 -0.39 5.61 37.87
N THR A 112 -1.57 5.07 37.66
CA THR A 112 -1.88 4.37 36.40
C THR A 112 -2.07 5.39 35.28
N VAL A 113 -1.81 4.96 34.04
CA VAL A 113 -2.04 5.82 32.85
C VAL A 113 -3.50 6.27 32.75
N ARG A 114 -4.44 5.46 33.24
CA ARG A 114 -5.87 5.79 33.30
C ARG A 114 -6.16 6.94 34.27
N GLU A 115 -5.59 6.93 35.46
CA GLU A 115 -5.74 8.04 36.42
C GLU A 115 -5.13 9.34 35.85
N VAL A 116 -4.02 9.24 35.13
CA VAL A 116 -3.44 10.40 34.43
C VAL A 116 -4.38 10.90 33.32
N HIS A 117 -5.01 10.03 32.55
CA HIS A 117 -6.03 10.44 31.57
C HIS A 117 -7.22 11.14 32.23
N GLU A 118 -7.69 10.63 33.37
CA GLU A 118 -8.77 11.25 34.16
C GLU A 118 -8.36 12.64 34.70
N ASP A 119 -7.11 12.78 35.18
CA ASP A 119 -6.55 14.06 35.66
C ASP A 119 -6.42 15.12 34.55
N PHE A 120 -6.18 14.70 33.31
CA PHE A 120 -6.06 15.59 32.13
C PHE A 120 -7.37 15.71 31.32
N GLU A 121 -8.50 15.18 31.82
CA GLU A 121 -9.81 15.18 31.15
C GLU A 121 -9.79 14.54 29.75
N MET A 122 -8.83 13.65 29.49
CA MET A 122 -8.69 12.92 28.22
C MET A 122 -9.68 11.75 28.23
N LYS A 123 -10.72 11.83 27.39
CA LYS A 123 -11.65 10.71 27.18
C LYS A 123 -11.03 9.74 26.18
N ASP A 124 -11.18 8.44 26.45
CA ASP A 124 -10.68 7.37 25.57
C ASP A 124 -11.36 7.32 24.18
N ASP A 125 -12.37 8.15 23.94
CA ASP A 125 -13.22 8.14 22.74
C ASP A 125 -12.71 9.02 21.57
N ASP A 126 -11.61 9.77 21.73
CA ASP A 126 -10.97 10.61 20.68
C ASP A 126 -9.65 10.01 20.14
#